data_AF-A0A5C7QH74-F1
#
_entry.id   AF-A0A5C7QH74-F1
#
_cell.length_a   1.000
_cell.length_b   1.000
_cell.length_c   1.000
_cell.angle_alpha   90.00
_cell.angle_beta   90.00
_cell.angle_gamma   90.00
#
_symmetry.space_group_name_H-M   'P 1'
#
loop_
_entity.id
_entity.type
_entity.pdbx_description
1 polymer ?
#
loop_
_entity_poly.entity_id
_entity_poly.type
_entity_poly.pdbx_seq_one_letter_code
_entity_poly.pdbx_strand_id
1 'polypeptide(L)' 'MKGDVADQAQDQIDAFNNQAVDRARKAAAPESHPEFDGEHCIECDIDIPPARLELGKVRCVECQQLHEKGAKR' A
#
# COMPACT_ATOMS: atom_id res chain seq x y z
N MET A 1 -19.43 9.71 30.84
CA MET A 1 -20.59 10.27 30.11
C MET A 1 -20.84 9.33 28.94
N LYS A 2 -21.99 8.63 28.90
CA LYS A 2 -22.34 7.77 27.77
C LYS A 2 -22.74 8.72 26.63
N GLY A 3 -21.96 8.75 25.55
CA GLY A 3 -22.28 9.55 24.38
C GLY A 3 -23.62 9.17 23.78
N ASP A 4 -24.30 10.14 23.18
CA ASP A 4 -25.58 9.92 22.52
C ASP A 4 -25.41 9.06 21.24
N VAL A 5 -26.50 8.87 20.49
CA VAL A 5 -26.45 8.06 19.27
C VAL A 5 -25.55 8.70 18.20
N ALA A 6 -25.43 10.03 18.18
CA ALA A 6 -24.57 10.72 17.24
C ALA A 6 -23.09 10.54 17.62
N ASP A 7 -22.75 10.62 18.92
CA ASP A 7 -21.40 10.35 19.41
C ASP A 7 -20.95 8.92 19.03
N GLN A 8 -21.83 7.93 19.25
CA GLN A 8 -21.54 6.53 18.93
C GLN A 8 -21.40 6.28 17.41
N ALA A 9 -22.14 7.03 16.59
CA ALA A 9 -21.99 6.96 15.13
C ALA A 9 -20.67 7.57 14.67
N GLN A 10 -20.26 8.69 15.28
CA GLN A 10 -19.00 9.35 14.97
C GLN A 10 -17.80 8.46 15.31
N ASP A 11 -17.80 7.80 16.47
CA ASP A 11 -16.75 6.86 16.87
C ASP A 11 -16.56 5.73 15.84
N GLN A 12 -17.66 5.23 15.27
CA GLN A 12 -17.61 4.19 14.23
C GLN A 12 -17.05 4.72 12.90
N ILE A 13 -17.43 5.93 12.51
CA ILE A 13 -16.92 6.59 11.31
C ILE A 13 -15.41 6.81 11.44
N ASP A 14 -14.97 7.32 12.59
CA ASP A 14 -13.55 7.59 12.84
C ASP A 14 -12.74 6.29 12.87
N ALA A 15 -13.26 5.24 13.50
CA ALA A 15 -12.63 3.92 13.47
C ALA A 15 -12.46 3.41 12.03
N PHE A 16 -13.49 3.53 11.20
CA PHE A 16 -13.43 3.11 9.80
C PHE A 16 -12.43 3.94 8.97
N ASN A 17 -12.48 5.27 9.12
CA ASN A 17 -11.59 6.18 8.42
C ASN A 17 -10.13 5.94 8.80
N ASN A 18 -9.84 5.79 10.10
CA ASN A 18 -8.50 5.52 10.60
C ASN A 18 -7.95 4.20 10.06
N GLN A 19 -8.79 3.15 10.01
CA GLN A 19 -8.40 1.87 9.40
C GLN A 19 -8.14 2.00 7.90
N ALA A 20 -8.95 2.78 7.17
CA ALA A 20 -8.73 3.03 5.75
C ALA A 20 -7.41 3.77 5.48
N VAL A 21 -7.12 4.80 6.28
CA VAL A 21 -5.87 5.57 6.19
C VAL A 21 -4.66 4.70 6.52
N ASP A 22 -4.72 3.88 7.57
CA ASP A 22 -3.62 2.99 7.95
C ASP A 22 -3.31 1.96 6.86
N ARG A 23 -4.35 1.37 6.24
CA ARG A 23 -4.17 0.45 5.10
C ARG A 23 -3.53 1.16 3.90
N ALA A 24 -3.97 2.37 3.57
CA ALA A 24 -3.40 3.14 2.48
C ALA A 24 -1.91 3.47 2.74
N ARG A 25 -1.55 3.85 3.97
CA ARG A 25 -0.16 4.10 4.37
C ARG A 25 0.71 2.86 4.22
N LYS A 26 0.23 1.70 4.66
CA LYS A 26 0.95 0.42 4.53
C LYS A 26 1.16 0.03 3.07
N ALA A 27 0.16 0.21 2.22
CA ALA A 27 0.29 -0.07 0.78
C ALA A 27 1.29 0.87 0.07
N ALA A 28 1.37 2.13 0.53
CA ALA A 28 2.30 3.12 -0.02
C ALA A 28 3.74 2.97 0.52
N ALA A 29 3.97 2.14 1.54
CA ALA A 29 5.29 2.01 2.16
C ALA A 29 6.34 1.48 1.17
N PRO A 30 7.63 1.82 1.37
CA PRO A 30 8.74 1.19 0.67
C PRO A 30 8.69 -0.34 0.83
N GLU A 31 9.11 -1.04 -0.21
CA GLU A 31 9.17 -2.49 -0.27
C GLU A 31 10.63 -2.93 -0.27
N SER A 32 10.90 -4.10 0.31
CA SER A 32 12.22 -4.72 0.30
C SER A 32 12.08 -6.19 -0.03
N HIS A 33 12.92 -6.70 -0.92
CA HIS A 33 12.95 -8.11 -1.28
C HIS A 33 14.40 -8.60 -1.34
N PRO A 34 14.73 -9.80 -0.82
CA PRO A 34 16.12 -10.29 -0.80
C PRO A 34 16.72 -10.50 -2.20
N GLU A 35 15.87 -10.71 -3.20
CA GLU A 35 16.28 -10.89 -4.60
C GLU A 35 16.28 -9.59 -5.41
N PHE A 36 15.93 -8.45 -4.80
CA PHE A 36 15.95 -7.17 -5.50
C PHE A 36 17.38 -6.65 -5.60
N ASP A 37 17.84 -6.44 -6.83
CA ASP A 37 19.19 -5.99 -7.15
C ASP A 37 19.37 -4.46 -7.10
N GLY A 38 18.28 -3.72 -6.92
CA GLY A 38 18.27 -2.27 -6.84
C GLY A 38 17.77 -1.58 -8.12
N GLU A 39 17.62 -2.30 -9.23
CA GLU A 39 17.33 -1.72 -10.55
C GLU A 39 16.19 -2.45 -11.30
N HIS A 40 16.11 -3.78 -11.19
CA HIS A 40 15.20 -4.61 -11.99
C HIS A 40 13.99 -5.12 -11.21
N CYS A 41 12.85 -5.22 -11.90
CA CYS A 41 11.61 -5.75 -11.34
C CYS A 41 11.77 -7.21 -10.92
N ILE A 42 11.47 -7.52 -9.66
CA ILE A 42 11.60 -8.89 -9.12
C ILE A 42 10.70 -9.95 -9.79
N GLU A 43 9.72 -9.55 -10.60
CA GLU A 43 8.77 -10.48 -11.25
C GLU A 43 9.02 -10.67 -12.74
N CYS A 44 9.49 -9.64 -13.44
CA CYS A 44 9.65 -9.67 -14.90
C CYS A 44 11.01 -9.17 -15.39
N ASP A 45 11.92 -8.84 -14.47
CA ASP A 45 13.32 -8.49 -14.72
C ASP A 45 13.54 -7.25 -15.61
N ILE A 46 12.49 -6.43 -15.81
CA ILE A 46 12.61 -5.17 -16.55
C ILE A 46 13.11 -4.04 -15.65
N ASP A 47 13.76 -3.04 -16.24
CA ASP A 47 14.17 -1.82 -15.57
C ASP A 47 12.99 -1.12 -14.87
N ILE A 48 13.16 -0.83 -13.58
CA ILE A 48 12.20 -0.02 -12.83
C ILE A 48 12.49 1.46 -13.09
N PRO A 49 11.47 2.28 -13.44
CA PRO A 49 11.66 3.71 -13.62
C PRO A 49 12.29 4.36 -12.38
N PRO A 50 13.25 5.30 -12.53
CA PRO A 50 13.95 5.92 -11.39
C PRO A 50 13.03 6.49 -10.32
N ALA A 51 11.94 7.14 -10.73
CA ALA A 51 10.94 7.70 -9.80
C ALA A 51 10.29 6.65 -8.88
N ARG A 52 10.24 5.37 -9.30
CA ARG A 52 9.75 4.27 -8.46
C ARG A 52 10.82 3.70 -7.54
N LEU A 53 12.06 3.65 -8.01
CA LEU A 53 13.22 3.29 -7.18
C LEU A 53 13.39 4.28 -6.02
N GLU A 54 13.22 5.58 -6.29
CA GLU A 54 13.23 6.64 -5.27
C GLU A 54 12.12 6.48 -4.21
N LEU A 55 10.98 5.90 -4.60
CA LEU A 55 9.89 5.55 -3.68
C LEU A 55 10.13 4.21 -2.95
N GLY A 56 11.26 3.54 -3.20
CA GLY A 56 11.60 2.25 -2.63
C GLY A 56 10.72 1.11 -3.14
N LYS A 57 10.25 1.17 -4.39
CA LYS A 57 9.44 0.11 -4.99
C LYS A 57 10.31 -0.89 -5.74
N VAL A 58 10.03 -2.18 -5.52
CA VAL A 58 10.80 -3.33 -6.07
C VAL A 58 10.14 -3.96 -7.31
N ARG A 59 8.99 -3.43 -7.73
CA ARG A 59 8.25 -3.87 -8.92
C ARG A 59 8.01 -2.72 -9.88
N CYS A 60 7.97 -3.04 -11.17
CA CYS A 60 7.46 -2.14 -12.20
C CYS A 60 5.97 -1.84 -11.97
N VAL A 61 5.44 -0.83 -12.67
CA VAL A 61 4.03 -0.40 -12.50
C VAL A 61 3.06 -1.53 -12.83
N GLU A 62 3.32 -2.29 -13.89
CA GLU A 62 2.42 -3.33 -14.39
C GLU A 62 2.34 -4.52 -13.41
N CYS A 63 3.49 -5.06 -13.00
CA CYS A 63 3.56 -6.12 -11.99
C CYS A 63 2.95 -5.66 -10.66
N GLN A 64 3.21 -4.42 -10.23
CA GLN A 64 2.59 -3.88 -9.02
C GLN A 64 1.06 -3.86 -9.12
N GLN A 65 0.50 -3.42 -10.25
CA GLN A 65 -0.95 -3.41 -10.46
C GLN A 65 -1.56 -4.81 -10.46
N LEU A 66 -0.86 -5.80 -11.04
CA LEU A 66 -1.28 -7.20 -11.03
C LEU A 66 -1.27 -7.77 -9.60
N HIS A 67 -0.18 -7.53 -8.88
CA HIS A 67 -0.04 -7.93 -7.47
C HIS A 67 -1.15 -7.33 -6.60
N GLU A 68 -1.42 -6.03 -6.72
CA GLU A 68 -2.46 -5.35 -5.94
C GLU A 68 -3.88 -5.82 -6.29
N LYS A 69 -4.16 -6.10 -7.56
CA LYS A 69 -5.45 -6.69 -7.98
C LYS A 69 -5.60 -8.13 -7.48
N GLY A 70 -4.52 -8.92 -7.50
CA GLY A 70 -4.49 -10.28 -6.99
C GLY A 70 -4.65 -10.35 -5.47
N ALA A 71 -4.06 -9.41 -4.74
CA ALA A 71 -4.14 -9.28 -3.29
C ALA A 71 -5.50 -8.78 -2.79
N LYS A 72 -6.37 -8.27 -3.68
CA LYS A 72 -7.70 -7.73 -3.34
C LYS A 72 -8.80 -8.79 -3.25
N ARG A 73 -8.43 -10.07 -3.16
CA ARG A 73 -9.36 -11.22 -3.06
C ARG A 73 -9.64 -11.61 -1.62
#